data_AF-A0A3D2NNK2-F1
#
_entry.id   AF-A0A3D2NNK2-F1
#
_cell.length_a   1.000
_cell.length_b   1.000
_cell.length_c   1.000
_cell.angle_alpha   90.00
_cell.angle_beta   90.00
_cell.angle_gamma   90.00
#
_symmetry.space_group_name_H-M   'P 1'
#
loop_
_entity.id
_entity.type
_entity.pdbx_description
1 polymer ?
#
loop_
_entity_poly.entity_id
_entity_poly.type
_entity_poly.pdbx_seq_one_letter_code
_entity_poly.pdbx_strand_id
1 'polypeptide(L)'
;MSTDGTPSRSRRGDAGTTIALLVALVAALLPLLTVIAPGTWTLLCIAGPAALLLAGYLARRWGVPAVAVTLIEVALWILGTTAVFFSDVAWLVVLPTLETIERVPLLLEEAVAAITVGVAPLEATPAVT
;
A
#
# COMPACT_ATOMS: atom_id res chain seq x y z
N MET A 1 -2.84 47.66 12.65
CA MET A 1 -3.73 47.16 11.60
C MET A 1 -2.95 46.10 10.84
N SER A 2 -2.97 44.86 11.34
CA SER A 2 -2.10 43.78 10.87
C SER A 2 -2.73 43.08 9.67
N THR A 3 -2.02 43.09 8.55
CA THR A 3 -2.31 42.24 7.40
C THR A 3 -1.71 40.86 7.65
N ASP A 4 -2.47 39.98 8.29
CA ASP A 4 -2.13 38.56 8.33
C ASP A 4 -2.35 37.98 6.92
N GLY A 5 -1.29 37.93 6.14
CA GLY A 5 -1.22 37.15 4.92
C GLY A 5 -1.26 35.68 5.31
N THR A 6 -2.46 35.09 5.38
CA THR A 6 -2.60 33.65 5.52
C THR A 6 -1.84 33.02 4.36
N PRO A 7 -0.78 32.24 4.58
CA PRO A 7 -0.03 31.65 3.48
C PRO A 7 -1.01 30.79 2.69
N SER A 8 -1.25 31.14 1.43
CA SER A 8 -1.96 30.28 0.51
C SER A 8 -1.16 28.98 0.46
N ARG A 9 -1.67 27.93 1.10
CA ARG A 9 -1.11 26.57 1.03
C ARG A 9 -1.20 26.15 -0.44
N SER A 10 -0.15 26.48 -1.18
CA SER A 10 -0.12 26.29 -2.62
C SER A 10 -0.15 24.80 -2.95
N ARG A 11 -0.72 24.45 -4.11
CA ARG A 11 -0.63 23.12 -4.76
C ARG A 11 0.77 22.48 -4.72
N ARG A 12 1.81 23.28 -4.52
CA ARG A 12 3.21 22.86 -4.43
C ARG A 12 3.52 22.12 -3.12
N GLY A 13 2.76 22.38 -2.04
CA GLY A 13 2.86 21.65 -0.77
C GLY A 13 2.45 20.17 -0.92
N ASP A 14 1.37 19.90 -1.65
CA ASP A 14 0.84 18.54 -1.81
C ASP A 14 1.80 17.60 -2.54
N ALA A 15 2.48 18.09 -3.59
CA ALA A 15 3.46 17.29 -4.32
C ALA A 15 4.68 16.94 -3.44
N GLY A 16 5.15 17.90 -2.63
CA GLY A 16 6.25 17.68 -1.68
C GLY A 16 5.90 16.63 -0.63
N THR A 17 4.71 16.73 -0.03
CA THR A 17 4.23 15.74 0.96
C THR A 17 4.05 14.35 0.34
N THR A 18 3.53 14.26 -0.89
CA THR A 18 3.34 12.99 -1.60
C THR A 18 4.68 12.28 -1.85
N ILE A 19 5.68 13.02 -2.33
CA ILE A 19 7.03 12.49 -2.58
C ILE A 19 7.71 12.09 -1.26
N ALA A 20 7.61 12.93 -0.23
CA ALA A 20 8.18 12.63 1.09
C ALA A 20 7.59 11.34 1.67
N LEU A 21 6.28 11.13 1.52
CA LEU A 21 5.62 9.92 1.96
C LEU A 21 6.06 8.68 1.16
N LEU A 22 6.21 8.80 -0.16
CA LEU A 22 6.73 7.70 -0.98
C LEU A 22 8.16 7.33 -0.57
N VAL A 23 9.03 8.31 -0.37
CA VAL A 23 10.42 8.08 0.08
C VAL A 23 10.44 7.43 1.47
N ALA A 24 9.58 7.88 2.40
CA ALA A 24 9.47 7.27 3.72
C ALA A 24 9.03 5.79 3.64
N LEU A 25 8.08 5.47 2.76
CA LEU A 25 7.65 4.09 2.51
C LEU A 25 8.77 3.24 1.91
N VAL A 26 9.51 3.76 0.93
CA VAL A 26 10.69 3.08 0.36
C VAL A 26 11.78 2.88 1.42
N ALA A 27 11.99 3.85 2.31
CA ALA A 27 12.95 3.71 3.40
C ALA A 27 12.51 2.63 4.41
N ALA A 28 11.21 2.49 4.66
CA ALA A 28 10.67 1.44 5.52
C ALA A 28 10.83 0.02 4.95
N LEU A 29 11.09 -0.13 3.65
CA LEU A 29 11.45 -1.43 3.05
C LEU A 29 12.86 -1.88 3.43
N LEU A 30 13.79 -0.97 3.69
CA LEU A 30 15.19 -1.31 3.98
C LEU A 30 15.36 -2.33 5.12
N PRO A 31 14.71 -2.18 6.30
CA PRO A 31 14.78 -3.20 7.33
C PRO A 31 14.13 -4.52 6.90
N LEU A 32 13.06 -4.51 6.09
CA LEU A 32 12.39 -5.74 5.64
C LEU A 32 13.27 -6.58 4.71
N LEU A 33 14.10 -5.94 3.89
CA LEU A 33 15.06 -6.63 3.01
C LEU A 33 16.13 -7.44 3.79
N THR A 34 16.27 -7.20 5.09
CA THR A 34 17.16 -8.00 5.95
C THR A 34 16.54 -9.32 6.40
N VAL A 35 15.20 -9.43 6.34
CA VAL A 35 14.43 -10.58 6.81
C VAL A 35 13.97 -11.45 5.65
N ILE A 36 13.51 -10.83 4.56
CA ILE A 36 12.90 -11.52 3.41
C ILE A 36 13.78 -11.26 2.18
N ALA A 37 14.12 -12.32 1.45
CA ALA A 37 14.92 -12.20 0.23
C ALA A 37 14.20 -11.28 -0.80
N PRO A 38 14.92 -10.31 -1.42
CA PRO A 38 14.31 -9.44 -2.41
C PRO A 38 13.80 -10.24 -3.61
N GLY A 39 12.57 -9.94 -4.03
CA GLY A 39 11.90 -10.59 -5.16
C GLY A 39 10.76 -9.74 -5.69
N THR A 40 9.82 -10.35 -6.42
CA THR A 40 8.68 -9.64 -7.04
C THR A 40 7.85 -8.83 -6.04
N TRP A 41 7.74 -9.28 -4.79
CA TRP A 41 7.06 -8.56 -3.71
C TRP A 41 7.63 -7.16 -3.46
N THR A 42 8.95 -6.97 -3.58
CA THR A 42 9.59 -5.66 -3.38
C THR A 42 9.11 -4.64 -4.41
N LEU A 43 8.91 -5.06 -5.65
CA LEU A 43 8.36 -4.22 -6.71
C LEU A 43 6.90 -3.87 -6.43
N LEU A 44 6.11 -4.82 -5.94
CA LEU A 44 4.71 -4.59 -5.56
C LEU A 44 4.58 -3.61 -4.38
N CYS A 45 5.44 -3.74 -3.37
CA CYS A 45 5.49 -2.82 -2.22
C CYS A 45 5.91 -1.39 -2.59
N ILE A 46 6.61 -1.20 -3.71
CA ILE A 46 6.94 0.14 -4.23
C ILE A 46 5.82 0.64 -5.15
N ALA A 47 5.39 -0.20 -6.09
CA ALA A 47 4.41 0.15 -7.11
C ALA A 47 3.01 0.42 -6.52
N GLY A 48 2.57 -0.37 -5.54
CA GLY A 48 1.27 -0.23 -4.90
C GLY A 48 1.07 1.15 -4.26
N PRO A 49 1.92 1.55 -3.30
CA PRO A 49 1.84 2.87 -2.70
C PRO A 49 2.08 4.00 -3.70
N ALA A 50 3.00 3.84 -4.67
CA ALA A 50 3.20 4.84 -5.72
C ALA A 50 1.91 5.06 -6.54
N ALA A 51 1.20 4.00 -6.90
CA ALA A 51 -0.07 4.08 -7.61
C ALA A 51 -1.17 4.74 -6.77
N LEU A 52 -1.29 4.39 -5.49
CA LEU A 52 -2.25 5.00 -4.56
C LEU A 52 -1.98 6.50 -4.37
N LEU A 53 -0.73 6.86 -4.11
CA LEU A 53 -0.33 8.25 -3.94
C LEU A 53 -0.52 9.07 -5.21
N LEU A 54 -0.26 8.48 -6.38
CA LEU A 54 -0.53 9.10 -7.67
C LEU A 54 -2.04 9.31 -7.88
N ALA A 55 -2.87 8.30 -7.58
CA ALA A 55 -4.32 8.42 -7.67
C ALA A 55 -4.86 9.51 -6.75
N GLY A 56 -4.40 9.56 -5.49
CA GLY A 56 -4.77 10.60 -4.53
C GLY A 56 -4.34 11.99 -4.96
N TYR A 57 -3.11 12.12 -5.47
CA TYR A 57 -2.60 13.37 -6.02
C TYR A 57 -3.43 13.86 -7.23
N LEU A 58 -3.76 12.97 -8.17
CA LEU A 58 -4.58 13.30 -9.34
C LEU A 58 -6.02 13.67 -8.95
N ALA A 59 -6.63 12.95 -8.02
CA ALA A 59 -7.97 13.25 -7.52
C ALA A 59 -8.02 14.63 -6.83
N ARG A 60 -7.05 14.95 -5.97
CA ARG A 60 -6.89 16.29 -5.39
C ARG A 60 -6.69 17.35 -6.46
N ARG A 61 -5.93 17.05 -7.52
CA ARG A 61 -5.72 17.98 -8.65
C ARG A 61 -7.02 18.30 -9.40
N TRP A 62 -7.96 17.37 -9.46
CA TRP A 62 -9.31 17.58 -10.02
C TRP A 62 -10.32 18.19 -9.04
N GLY A 63 -9.90 18.56 -7.83
CA GLY A 63 -10.77 19.20 -6.84
C GLY A 63 -11.74 18.23 -6.16
N VAL A 64 -11.45 16.93 -6.19
CA VAL A 64 -12.25 15.92 -5.49
C VAL A 64 -12.19 16.16 -3.97
N PRO A 65 -13.31 16.08 -3.23
CA PRO A 65 -13.33 16.23 -1.78
C PRO A 65 -12.42 15.21 -1.08
N ALA A 66 -11.78 15.60 0.03
CA ALA A 66 -10.83 14.74 0.75
C ALA A 66 -11.42 13.35 1.10
N VAL A 67 -12.69 13.31 1.54
CA VAL A 67 -13.39 12.05 1.87
C VAL A 67 -13.54 11.14 0.65
N ALA A 68 -13.83 11.69 -0.52
CA ALA A 68 -13.94 10.91 -1.75
C ALA A 68 -12.56 10.39 -2.21
N VAL A 69 -11.50 11.18 -2.03
CA VAL A 69 -10.12 10.74 -2.31
C VAL A 69 -9.74 9.54 -1.43
N THR A 70 -10.03 9.62 -0.12
CA THR A 70 -9.72 8.50 0.80
C THR A 70 -10.54 7.25 0.47
N LEU A 71 -11.80 7.40 0.06
CA LEU A 71 -12.61 6.26 -0.39
C LEU A 71 -12.04 5.61 -1.66
N ILE A 72 -11.56 6.42 -2.61
CA ILE A 72 -10.91 5.92 -3.83
C ILE A 72 -9.61 5.19 -3.49
N GLU A 73 -8.77 5.77 -2.63
CA GLU A 73 -7.52 5.14 -2.19
C GLU A 73 -7.78 3.80 -1.48
N VAL A 74 -8.75 3.76 -0.56
CA VAL A 74 -9.14 2.52 0.13
C VAL A 74 -9.67 1.47 -0.86
N ALA A 75 -10.53 1.88 -1.79
CA ALA A 75 -11.02 0.97 -2.82
C ALA A 75 -9.85 0.41 -3.64
N LEU A 76 -9.02 1.26 -4.23
CA LEU A 76 -7.85 0.83 -5.02
C LEU A 76 -6.91 -0.09 -4.24
N TRP A 77 -6.72 0.17 -2.94
CA TRP A 77 -5.90 -0.69 -2.09
C TRP A 77 -6.54 -2.07 -1.89
N ILE A 78 -7.84 -2.15 -1.63
CA ILE A 78 -8.59 -3.42 -1.54
C ILE A 78 -8.51 -4.18 -2.86
N LEU A 79 -8.74 -3.48 -3.99
CA LEU A 79 -8.69 -4.10 -5.32
C LEU A 79 -7.29 -4.64 -5.64
N GLY A 80 -6.26 -3.84 -5.36
CA GLY A 80 -4.88 -4.22 -5.61
C GLY A 80 -4.43 -5.40 -4.75
N THR A 81 -4.73 -5.37 -3.45
CA THR A 81 -4.39 -6.47 -2.54
C THR A 81 -5.14 -7.75 -2.89
N THR A 82 -6.44 -7.66 -3.22
CA THR A 82 -7.23 -8.82 -3.65
C THR A 82 -6.67 -9.43 -4.94
N ALA A 83 -6.32 -8.59 -5.93
CA ALA A 83 -5.77 -9.06 -7.20
C ALA A 83 -4.38 -9.71 -7.07
N VAL A 84 -3.55 -9.26 -6.13
CA VAL A 84 -2.21 -9.80 -5.90
C VAL A 84 -2.25 -11.10 -5.08
N PHE A 85 -3.06 -11.15 -4.03
CA PHE A 85 -3.03 -12.24 -3.04
C PHE A 85 -4.09 -13.31 -3.25
N PHE A 86 -5.20 -12.98 -3.90
CA PHE A 86 -6.40 -13.84 -3.99
C PHE A 86 -6.91 -13.97 -5.44
N SER A 87 -6.03 -13.80 -6.44
CA SER A 87 -6.38 -13.92 -7.86
C SER A 87 -7.11 -15.23 -8.19
N ASP A 88 -6.78 -16.31 -7.47
CA ASP A 88 -7.30 -17.66 -7.70
C ASP A 88 -8.71 -17.89 -7.15
N VAL A 89 -9.23 -16.98 -6.31
CA VAL A 89 -10.51 -17.12 -5.59
C VAL A 89 -11.43 -15.91 -5.80
N ALA A 90 -10.93 -14.85 -6.44
CA ALA A 90 -11.68 -13.63 -6.68
C ALA A 90 -12.67 -13.80 -7.85
N TRP A 91 -13.98 -13.74 -7.55
CA TRP A 91 -15.00 -13.60 -8.59
C TRP A 91 -14.79 -12.24 -9.29
N LEU A 92 -14.51 -12.25 -10.60
CA LEU A 92 -14.18 -11.06 -11.39
C LEU A 92 -12.96 -10.28 -10.88
N VAL A 93 -11.91 -10.93 -10.33
CA VAL A 93 -10.58 -10.36 -10.02
C VAL A 93 -10.56 -9.26 -8.94
N VAL A 94 -11.71 -8.72 -8.52
CA VAL A 94 -11.78 -7.38 -7.89
C VAL A 94 -12.63 -7.35 -6.61
N LEU A 95 -13.58 -8.27 -6.37
CA LEU A 95 -14.39 -8.25 -5.15
C LEU A 95 -13.94 -9.32 -4.14
N PRO A 96 -13.52 -8.95 -2.92
CA PRO A 96 -13.21 -9.94 -1.88
C PRO A 96 -14.45 -10.79 -1.58
N THR A 97 -14.31 -12.10 -1.66
CA THR A 97 -15.38 -13.04 -1.31
C THR A 97 -15.34 -13.32 0.19
N LEU A 98 -16.41 -13.89 0.76
CA LEU A 98 -16.39 -14.33 2.16
C LEU A 98 -15.26 -15.35 2.41
N GLU A 99 -14.92 -16.16 1.42
CA GLU A 99 -13.80 -17.11 1.47
C GLU A 99 -12.44 -16.40 1.58
N THR A 100 -12.26 -15.23 0.97
CA THR A 100 -11.05 -14.41 1.16
C THR A 100 -10.87 -14.04 2.64
N ILE A 101 -11.96 -13.68 3.33
CA ILE A 101 -11.92 -13.28 4.74
C ILE A 101 -11.50 -14.44 5.65
N GLU A 102 -11.92 -15.67 5.33
CA GLU A 102 -11.57 -16.88 6.10
C GLU A 102 -10.11 -17.32 5.89
N ARG A 103 -9.53 -17.04 4.72
CA ARG A 103 -8.13 -17.43 4.41
C ARG A 103 -7.08 -16.50 5.00
N VAL A 104 -7.41 -15.22 5.23
CA VAL A 104 -6.49 -14.25 5.84
C VAL A 104 -5.87 -14.72 7.16
N PRO A 105 -6.62 -15.21 8.17
CA PRO A 105 -6.01 -15.65 9.43
C PRO A 105 -5.07 -16.85 9.25
N LEU A 106 -5.36 -17.76 8.32
CA LEU A 106 -4.51 -18.92 8.03
C LEU A 106 -3.15 -18.49 7.45
N LEU A 107 -3.17 -17.56 6.49
CA LEU A 107 -1.94 -17.00 5.90
C LEU A 107 -1.11 -16.25 6.95
N LEU A 108 -1.76 -15.54 7.87
CA LEU A 108 -1.09 -14.84 8.96
C LEU A 108 -0.41 -15.80 9.93
N GLU A 109 -1.09 -16.88 10.32
CA GLU A 109 -0.51 -17.92 11.19
C GLU A 109 0.73 -18.56 10.54
N GLU A 110 0.65 -18.88 9.25
CA GLU A 110 1.76 -19.43 8.48
C GLU A 110 2.95 -18.47 8.40
N ALA A 111 2.69 -17.18 8.15
CA ALA A 111 3.72 -16.15 8.13
C ALA A 111 4.42 -15.99 9.49
N VAL A 112 3.64 -15.94 10.57
CA VAL A 112 4.19 -15.81 11.93
C VAL A 112 5.03 -17.03 12.32
N ALA A 113 4.58 -18.23 11.96
CA ALA A 113 5.36 -19.45 12.17
C ALA A 113 6.69 -19.41 11.39
N ALA A 114 6.66 -18.99 10.12
CA ALA A 114 7.84 -18.86 9.28
C ALA A 114 8.85 -17.84 9.85
N ILE A 115 8.37 -16.70 10.36
CA ILE A 115 9.22 -15.66 10.97
C ILE A 115 9.83 -16.12 12.30
N THR A 116 9.09 -16.89 13.10
CA THR A 116 9.53 -17.30 14.45
C THR A 116 10.53 -18.44 14.42
N VAL A 117 10.36 -19.38 13.47
CA VAL A 117 11.16 -20.62 13.39
C VAL A 117 12.21 -20.56 12.28
N GLY A 118 12.01 -19.71 11.28
CA GLY A 118 12.88 -19.63 10.12
C GLY A 118 14.22 -18.95 10.39
N VAL A 119 15.25 -19.40 9.70
CA VAL A 119 16.58 -18.77 9.68
C VAL A 119 16.60 -17.80 8.51
N ALA A 120 16.86 -16.52 8.77
CA ALA A 120 16.90 -15.50 7.72
C ALA A 120 18.05 -15.75 6.71
N PRO A 121 17.88 -15.35 5.43
CA PRO A 121 16.68 -14.74 4.83
C PRO A 121 15.61 -15.77 4.47
N LEU A 122 14.34 -15.42 4.69
CA LEU A 122 13.20 -16.26 4.28
C LEU A 122 12.99 -16.18 2.76
N GLU A 123 12.68 -17.31 2.14
CA GLU A 123 12.20 -17.33 0.75
C GLU A 123 10.80 -16.70 0.66
N ALA A 124 10.54 -15.98 -0.41
CA ALA A 124 9.26 -15.31 -0.63
C ALA A 124 8.17 -16.34 -1.00
N THR A 125 7.36 -16.75 -0.02
CA THR A 125 6.14 -17.55 -0.21
C THR A 125 4.90 -16.64 -0.18
N PRO A 126 3.72 -17.11 -0.63
CA PRO A 126 2.48 -16.31 -0.58
C PRO A 126 2.12 -15.75 0.79
N ALA A 127 2.59 -16.36 1.88
CA ALA A 127 2.37 -15.89 3.25
C ALA A 127 3.26 -14.70 3.65
N VAL A 128 4.40 -14.49 2.97
CA VAL A 128 5.40 -13.45 3.31
C VAL A 128 5.80 -12.57 2.11
N THR A 129 5.10 -12.69 0.98
CA THR A 129 5.15 -11.79 -0.20
C THR A 129 4.18 -10.64 0.03
#